data_AF-A0A2E0SXS3-F1
#
_entry.id   AF-A0A2E0SXS3-F1
#
_cell.length_a   1.000
_cell.length_b   1.000
_cell.length_c   1.000
_cell.angle_alpha   90.00
_cell.angle_beta   90.00
_cell.angle_gamma   90.00
#
_symmetry.space_group_name_H-M   'P 1'
#
loop_
_entity.id
_entity.type
_entity.pdbx_description
1 polymer ?
#
loop_
_entity_poly.entity_id
_entity_poly.type
_entity_poly.pdbx_seq_one_letter_code
_entity_poly.pdbx_strand_id
1 'polypeptide(L)' 'MIDPVTGEIIDQKELAERLLAQAKEQGVSLTGPGSLLSQLTKNVLETALNAELTEHLGHEHGGTPIGENMRNGTRVKTV' A
#
# COMPACT_ATOMS: atom_id res chain seq x y z
N MET A 1 10.93 -7.25 12.12
CA MET A 1 9.90 -6.18 12.18
C MET A 1 8.63 -6.81 12.75
N ILE A 2 7.87 -6.16 13.63
CA ILE A 2 6.63 -6.78 14.15
C ILE A 2 5.49 -6.41 13.21
N ASP A 3 4.70 -7.39 12.76
CA ASP A 3 3.46 -7.15 12.03
C ASP A 3 2.46 -6.43 12.95
N PRO A 4 1.99 -5.22 12.61
CA PRO A 4 1.07 -4.47 13.48
C PRO A 4 -0.35 -5.07 13.51
N VAL A 5 -0.69 -5.99 12.60
CA VAL A 5 -2.00 -6.63 12.49
C VAL A 5 -2.01 -7.99 13.20
N THR A 6 -0.95 -8.78 13.08
CA THR A 6 -0.88 -10.14 13.66
C THR A 6 0.00 -10.24 14.91
N GLY A 7 0.84 -9.24 15.18
CA GLY A 7 1.81 -9.27 16.28
C GLY A 7 2.98 -10.23 16.04
N GLU A 8 3.10 -10.81 14.85
CA GLU A 8 4.17 -11.76 14.50
C GLU A 8 5.49 -11.04 14.21
N ILE A 9 6.61 -11.69 14.54
CA ILE A 9 7.92 -11.23 14.12
C ILE A 9 8.08 -11.58 12.64
N ILE A 10 8.00 -10.56 11.78
CA ILE A 10 8.32 -10.65 10.36
C ILE A 10 9.85 -10.68 10.21
N ASP A 11 10.36 -11.79 9.70
CA ASP A 11 11.66 -11.83 9.03
C ASP A 11 11.50 -11.22 7.62
N GLN A 12 12.10 -10.04 7.43
CA GLN A 12 12.04 -9.32 6.16
C GLN A 12 12.66 -10.11 5.01
N LYS A 13 13.67 -10.93 5.30
CA LYS A 13 14.32 -11.75 4.29
C LYS A 13 13.40 -12.86 3.82
N GLU A 14 12.77 -13.57 4.75
CA GLU A 14 11.81 -14.64 4.42
C GLU A 14 10.63 -14.09 3.62
N LEU A 15 10.09 -12.93 4.01
CA LEU A 15 9.02 -12.27 3.25
C LEU A 15 9.47 -11.91 1.83
N ALA A 16 10.66 -11.34 1.67
CA ALA A 16 11.20 -11.01 0.35
C ALA A 16 11.39 -12.26 -0.53
N GLU A 17 11.85 -13.38 0.04
CA GLU A 17 12.00 -14.65 -0.65
C GLU A 17 10.66 -15.21 -1.13
N ARG A 18 9.62 -15.16 -0.27
CA ARG A 18 8.25 -15.57 -0.63
C ARG A 18 7.67 -14.72 -1.76
N LEU A 19 7.81 -13.39 -1.68
CA LEU A 19 7.35 -12.47 -2.73
C LEU A 19 8.09 -12.70 -4.06
N LEU A 20 9.40 -12.97 -4.01
CA LEU A 20 10.19 -13.28 -5.19
C LEU A 20 9.77 -14.62 -5.83
N ALA A 21 9.51 -15.64 -5.01
CA ALA A 21 9.02 -16.93 -5.50
C ALA A 21 7.66 -16.79 -6.20
N GLN A 22 6.72 -16.09 -5.56
CA GLN A 22 5.40 -15.82 -6.14
C GLN A 22 5.49 -15.03 -7.46
N ALA A 23 6.34 -13.99 -7.52
CA ALA A 23 6.53 -13.22 -8.75
C ALA A 23 7.07 -14.09 -9.89
N LYS A 24 8.00 -15.02 -9.61
CA LYS A 24 8.51 -15.97 -10.60
C LYS A 24 7.42 -16.92 -11.10
N GLU A 25 6.61 -17.48 -10.19
CA GLU A 25 5.49 -18.36 -10.55
C GLU A 25 4.46 -17.65 -11.43
N GLN A 26 4.22 -16.37 -11.18
CA GLN A 26 3.28 -15.54 -11.94
C GLN A 26 3.88 -14.92 -13.22
N GLY A 27 5.18 -15.15 -13.50
CA GLY A 27 5.87 -14.54 -14.64
C GLY A 27 6.03 -13.01 -14.53
N VAL A 28 5.93 -12.46 -13.32
CA VAL A 28 6.05 -11.02 -13.05
C VAL A 28 7.54 -10.65 -12.95
N SER A 29 7.93 -9.61 -13.68
CA SER A 29 9.30 -9.09 -13.61
C SER A 29 9.59 -8.45 -12.24
N LEU A 30 10.84 -8.50 -11.79
CA LEU A 30 11.24 -7.86 -10.52
C LEU A 30 11.23 -6.33 -10.63
N THR A 31 11.74 -5.79 -11.73
CA THR A 31 11.87 -4.36 -12.03
C THR A 31 11.16 -3.97 -13.33
N GLY A 32 10.95 -2.66 -13.53
CA GLY A 32 10.26 -2.10 -14.70
C GLY A 32 8.78 -1.75 -14.45
N PRO A 33 8.07 -1.20 -15.45
CA PRO A 33 6.65 -0.89 -15.32
C PRO A 33 5.82 -2.16 -15.07
N GLY A 34 4.97 -2.12 -14.04
CA GLY A 34 4.13 -3.27 -13.67
C GLY A 34 4.88 -4.41 -12.98
N SER A 35 6.16 -4.21 -12.63
CA SER A 35 6.96 -5.18 -11.89
C SER A 35 6.59 -5.28 -10.42
N LEU A 36 7.05 -6.34 -9.74
CA LEU A 36 6.84 -6.54 -8.30
C LEU A 36 7.24 -5.30 -7.48
N LEU A 37 8.46 -4.79 -7.67
CA LEU A 37 8.93 -3.63 -6.91
C LEU A 37 8.13 -2.36 -7.23
N SER A 38 7.76 -2.14 -8.50
CA SER A 38 6.95 -0.98 -8.88
C SER A 38 5.55 -1.01 -8.21
N GLN A 39 4.94 -2.19 -8.14
CA GLN A 39 3.64 -2.39 -7.50
C GLN A 39 3.75 -2.23 -5.97
N LEU A 40 4.82 -2.75 -5.36
CA LEU A 40 5.06 -2.58 -3.93
C LEU A 40 5.24 -1.10 -3.57
N THR A 41 6.06 -0.36 -4.31
CA THR A 41 6.22 1.09 -4.11
C THR A 41 4.89 1.83 -4.27
N LYS A 42 4.10 1.49 -5.28
CA LYS A 42 2.75 2.05 -5.47
C LYS A 42 1.88 1.81 -4.23
N ASN A 43 1.80 0.57 -3.75
CA ASN A 43 0.96 0.22 -2.62
C ASN A 43 1.38 0.97 -1.34
N VAL A 44 2.68 1.13 -1.10
CA VAL A 44 3.19 1.91 0.04
C VAL A 44 2.77 3.37 -0.07
N LEU A 45 2.95 3.98 -1.24
CA LEU A 45 2.56 5.39 -1.45
C LEU A 45 1.04 5.59 -1.30
N GLU A 46 0.23 4.73 -1.92
CA GLU A 46 -1.24 4.81 -1.82
C GLU A 46 -1.73 4.58 -0.39
N THR A 47 -1.10 3.68 0.38
CA THR A 47 -1.44 3.44 1.78
C THR A 47 -1.11 4.65 2.64
N ALA A 48 0.09 5.22 2.48
CA ALA A 48 0.50 6.41 3.22
C ALA A 48 -0.40 7.61 2.91
N LEU A 49 -0.68 7.88 1.64
CA LEU A 49 -1.56 8.98 1.23
C LEU A 49 -3.00 8.80 1.74
N ASN A 50 -3.52 7.57 1.78
CA ASN A 50 -4.85 7.31 2.33
C ASN A 50 -4.91 7.56 3.84
N ALA A 51 -3.87 7.17 4.58
CA ALA A 51 -3.76 7.45 6.01
C ALA A 51 -3.69 8.96 6.28
N GLU A 52 -2.88 9.70 5.51
CA GLU A 52 -2.81 11.16 5.61
C GLU A 52 -4.17 11.82 5.31
N LEU A 53 -4.93 11.33 4.32
CA LEU A 53 -6.27 11.84 4.03
C LEU A 53 -7.26 11.55 5.17
N THR A 54 -7.19 10.37 5.80
CA THR A 54 -8.01 10.06 6.97
C THR A 54 -7.68 11.03 8.10
N GLU A 55 -6.39 11.22 8.40
CA GLU A 55 -5.94 12.13 9.45
C GLU A 55 -6.41 13.56 9.18
N HIS A 56 -6.24 14.04 7.94
CA HIS A 56 -6.63 15.39 7.55
C HIS A 56 -8.14 15.65 7.63
N LEU A 57 -8.97 14.70 7.18
CA LEU A 57 -10.42 14.85 7.16
C LEU A 57 -11.09 14.42 8.48
N GLY A 58 -10.37 13.70 9.34
CA GLY A 58 -10.88 13.15 10.59
C GLY A 58 -11.82 11.97 10.43
N HIS A 59 -11.94 11.40 9.22
CA HIS A 59 -12.79 10.24 8.96
C HIS A 59 -12.28 9.36 7.82
N GLU A 60 -12.63 8.08 7.90
CA GLU A 60 -12.35 7.07 6.87
C GLU A 60 -13.19 7.27 5.61
N HIS A 61 -12.82 6.59 4.52
CA HIS A 61 -13.64 6.55 3.31
C HIS A 61 -15.01 5.92 3.59
N GLY A 62 -16.08 6.62 3.23
CA GLY A 62 -17.46 6.23 3.56
C GLY A 62 -17.86 6.48 5.03
N GLY A 63 -16.96 7.04 5.84
CA GLY A 63 -17.25 7.44 7.20
C GLY A 63 -18.09 8.72 7.30
N THR A 64 -18.62 8.97 8.50
CA THR A 64 -19.36 10.20 8.81
C THR A 64 -18.39 11.37 8.88
N PRO A 65 -18.59 12.44 8.09
CA PRO A 65 -17.72 13.60 8.10
C PRO A 65 -17.82 14.38 9.41
N ILE A 66 -16.68 14.88 9.88
CA ILE A 66 -16.60 15.78 11.04
C ILE A 66 -16.65 17.24 10.59
N GLY A 67 -16.16 17.55 9.39
CA GLY A 67 -16.14 18.90 8.80
C GLY A 67 -16.91 19.00 7.48
N GLU A 68 -16.79 20.14 6.80
CA GLU A 68 -17.49 20.40 5.53
C GLU A 68 -16.84 19.70 4.32
N ASN A 69 -15.55 19.34 4.45
CA ASN A 69 -14.81 18.69 3.37
C ASN A 69 -15.09 17.19 3.31
N MET A 70 -15.38 16.72 2.10
CA MET A 70 -15.62 15.32 1.80
C MET A 70 -14.52 14.76 0.89
N ARG A 71 -14.25 13.45 1.00
CA ARG A 71 -13.44 12.75 0.01
C ARG A 71 -14.10 12.83 -1.37
N ASN A 72 -13.33 13.19 -2.39
CA ASN A 72 -13.82 13.42 -3.76
C ASN A 72 -13.13 12.51 -4.79
N GLY A 73 -13.18 11.20 -4.55
CA GLY A 73 -12.60 10.19 -5.45
C GLY A 73 -11.08 10.13 -5.42
N THR A 74 -10.49 9.59 -6.49
CA THR A 74 -9.04 9.39 -6.66
C THR A 74 -8.57 9.89 -8.04
N ARG A 75 -7.27 10.14 -8.18
CA ARG A 75 -6.64 10.57 -9.43
C ARG A 75 -5.37 9.77 -9.69
N VAL A 76 -5.17 9.36 -10.94
CA VAL A 76 -3.91 8.73 -11.38
C VAL A 76 -2.79 9.76 -11.48
N LYS A 77 -1.60 9.41 -10.99
CA LYS A 77 -0.36 10.17 -11.20
C LYS A 77 0.79 9.20 -11.48
N THR A 78 1.49 9.42 -12.59
CA THR A 78 2.79 8.79 -12.83
C THR A 78 3.84 9.54 -12.00
N VAL A 79 4.58 8.79 -11.19
CA VAL A 79 5.61 9.31 -10.28
C VAL A 79 7.00 9.11 -10.85
#